data_AF-A0A2V5NGM1-F1
#
_entry.id   AF-A0A2V5NGM1-F1
#
_cell.length_a   1.000
_cell.length_b   1.000
_cell.length_c   1.000
_cell.angle_alpha   90.00
_cell.angle_beta   90.00
_cell.angle_gamma   90.00
#
_symmetry.space_group_name_H-M   'P 1'
#
loop_
_entity.id
_entity.type
_entity.pdbx_description
1 polymer ?
#
loop_
_entity_poly.entity_id
_entity_poly.type
_entity_poly.pdbx_seq_one_letter_code
_entity_poly.pdbx_strand_id
1 'polypeptide(L)'
;TALPLIKANLSGVGQIEPGSVQMRVSGLGVVPANYDPKTGTVSYQVTQKLRDKSCTVIVSAKSEGKKVEAHWTFGIEEGATGGATAPKAVAAPKPVVTPKR
;
A
#
# COMPACT_ATOMS: atom_id res chain seq x y z
N THR A 1 -0.92 22.20 8.27
CA THR A 1 -0.98 21.33 7.09
C THR A 1 -1.43 19.95 7.51
N ALA A 2 -2.57 19.47 7.02
CA ALA A 2 -3.00 18.11 7.29
C ALA A 2 -1.96 17.15 6.70
N LEU A 3 -1.38 16.31 7.56
CA LEU A 3 -0.44 15.29 7.15
C LEU A 3 -1.21 14.13 6.50
N PRO A 4 -0.76 13.59 5.35
CA PRO A 4 -1.49 12.53 4.67
C PRO A 4 -1.50 11.24 5.49
N LEU A 5 -2.65 10.58 5.54
CA LEU A 5 -2.80 9.26 6.14
C LEU A 5 -2.73 8.21 5.02
N ILE A 6 -1.73 7.35 5.08
CA ILE A 6 -1.59 6.21 4.17
C ILE A 6 -2.37 5.05 4.78
N LYS A 7 -3.25 4.42 3.99
CA LYS A 7 -4.01 3.24 4.37
C LYS A 7 -3.91 2.19 3.27
N ALA A 8 -3.72 0.93 3.68
CA ALA A 8 -3.74 -0.22 2.79
C ALA A 8 -4.59 -1.34 3.40
N ASN A 9 -5.46 -1.92 2.58
CA ASN A 9 -6.26 -3.07 2.99
C ASN A 9 -5.58 -4.35 2.52
N LEU A 10 -5.18 -5.19 3.49
CA LEU A 10 -4.56 -6.50 3.28
C LEU A 10 -5.54 -7.66 3.53
N SER A 11 -6.80 -7.39 3.83
CA SER A 11 -7.85 -8.42 4.04
C SER A 11 -8.00 -9.34 2.83
N GLY A 12 -7.82 -8.82 1.60
CA GLY A 12 -7.85 -9.62 0.37
C GLY A 12 -6.64 -10.54 0.18
N VAL A 13 -5.62 -10.44 1.03
CA VAL A 13 -4.34 -11.16 0.93
C VAL A 13 -4.30 -12.40 1.84
N GLY A 14 -5.28 -12.58 2.72
CA GLY A 14 -5.41 -13.72 3.64
C GLY A 14 -5.05 -13.40 5.10
N GLN A 15 -4.76 -14.44 5.89
CA GLN A 15 -4.35 -14.29 7.29
C GLN A 15 -2.94 -13.73 7.39
N ILE A 16 -2.84 -12.43 7.65
CA ILE A 16 -1.57 -11.71 7.81
C ILE A 16 -1.11 -11.77 9.27
N GLU A 17 0.17 -12.10 9.46
CA GLU A 17 0.85 -12.01 10.75
C GLU A 17 1.12 -10.53 11.10
N PRO A 18 0.49 -9.97 12.14
CA PRO A 18 0.60 -8.55 12.50
C PRO A 18 2.05 -8.13 12.80
N GLY A 19 2.85 -9.03 13.38
CA GLY A 19 4.27 -8.78 13.67
C GLY A 19 5.18 -8.81 12.43
N SER A 20 4.68 -9.26 11.28
CA SER A 20 5.44 -9.32 10.03
C SER A 20 5.11 -8.17 9.06
N VAL A 21 4.19 -7.27 9.42
CA VAL A 21 3.81 -6.14 8.57
C VAL A 21 4.88 -5.06 8.62
N GLN A 22 5.43 -4.71 7.46
CA GLN A 22 6.41 -3.66 7.28
C GLN A 22 5.97 -2.74 6.15
N MET A 23 5.96 -1.44 6.42
CA MET A 23 5.67 -0.44 5.40
C MET A 23 6.91 0.40 5.11
N ARG A 24 7.16 0.63 3.83
CA ARG A 24 8.21 1.50 3.32
C ARG A 24 7.59 2.60 2.48
N VAL A 25 8.06 3.82 2.67
CA VAL A 25 7.60 5.00 1.94
C VAL A 25 8.82 5.68 1.33
N SER A 26 8.76 5.94 0.03
CA SER A 26 9.82 6.67 -0.68
C SER A 26 9.99 8.07 -0.07
N GLY A 27 11.23 8.46 0.23
CA GLY A 27 11.56 9.70 0.93
C GLY A 27 11.50 9.63 2.46
N LEU A 28 10.93 8.56 3.03
CA LEU A 28 10.83 8.33 4.49
C LEU A 28 11.59 7.08 4.96
N GLY A 29 11.68 6.05 4.11
CA GLY A 29 12.27 4.75 4.47
C GLY A 29 11.26 3.78 5.08
N VAL A 30 11.70 2.91 5.99
CA VAL A 30 10.81 2.01 6.74
C VAL A 30 10.07 2.82 7.79
N VAL A 31 8.75 2.69 7.82
CA VAL A 31 7.89 3.46 8.72
C VAL A 31 7.07 2.55 9.64
N PRO A 32 6.81 2.97 10.89
CA PRO A 32 6.04 2.19 11.85
C PRO A 32 4.55 2.26 11.52
N ALA A 33 4.10 1.41 10.59
CA ALA A 33 2.68 1.34 10.24
C ALA A 33 1.89 0.53 11.28
N ASN A 34 0.68 1.00 11.58
CA ASN A 34 -0.24 0.38 12.51
C ASN A 34 -1.16 -0.58 11.74
N TYR A 35 -0.99 -1.88 11.98
CA TYR A 35 -1.81 -2.92 11.37
C TYR A 35 -2.93 -3.36 12.30
N ASP A 36 -4.16 -3.37 11.79
CA ASP A 36 -5.34 -3.87 12.49
C ASP A 36 -5.69 -5.27 11.97
N PRO A 37 -5.44 -6.35 12.76
CA PRO A 37 -5.72 -7.72 12.34
C PRO A 37 -7.21 -8.05 12.23
N LYS A 38 -8.10 -7.25 12.84
CA LYS A 38 -9.56 -7.46 12.75
C LYS A 38 -10.08 -7.13 11.35
N THR A 39 -9.61 -6.03 10.78
CA THR A 39 -10.01 -5.55 9.46
C THR A 39 -9.00 -5.90 8.37
N GLY A 40 -7.80 -6.36 8.75
CA GLY A 40 -6.69 -6.55 7.83
C GLY A 40 -6.15 -5.23 7.27
N THR A 41 -6.39 -4.09 7.92
CA THR A 41 -6.00 -2.78 7.40
C THR A 41 -4.73 -2.27 8.06
N VAL A 42 -3.72 -1.93 7.25
CA VAL A 42 -2.54 -1.20 7.70
C VAL A 42 -2.75 0.30 7.49
N SER A 43 -2.34 1.10 8.46
CA SER A 43 -2.51 2.54 8.46
C SER A 43 -1.26 3.23 8.99
N TYR A 44 -0.90 4.37 8.39
CA TYR A 44 0.28 5.12 8.79
C TYR A 44 0.07 6.60 8.58
N GLN A 45 0.25 7.35 9.66
CA GLN A 45 0.24 8.79 9.63
C GLN A 45 1.63 9.27 9.20
N VAL A 46 1.71 9.88 8.03
CA VAL A 46 2.96 10.50 7.57
C VAL A 46 3.33 11.60 8.57
N THR A 47 4.46 11.50 9.25
CA THR A 47 4.90 12.51 10.22
C THR A 47 5.88 13.53 9.63
N GLN A 48 6.43 13.25 8.45
CA GLN A 48 7.37 14.11 7.74
C GLN A 48 6.84 14.52 6.38
N LYS A 49 7.25 15.69 5.90
CA LYS A 49 6.85 16.15 4.57
C LYS A 49 7.53 15.28 3.51
N LEU A 50 6.72 14.64 2.66
CA LEU A 50 7.21 13.88 1.52
C LEU A 50 7.87 14.87 0.54
N ARG A 51 9.14 14.63 0.19
CA ARG A 51 9.94 15.57 -0.62
C ARG A 51 9.55 15.57 -2.10
N ASP A 52 9.02 14.46 -2.57
CA ASP A 52 8.78 14.22 -3.99
C ASP A 52 7.31 14.41 -4.34
N LYS A 53 7.06 14.87 -5.57
CA LYS A 53 5.71 14.94 -6.17
C LYS A 53 5.09 13.56 -6.39
N SER A 54 5.87 12.49 -6.27
CA SER A 54 5.38 11.10 -6.32
C SER A 54 5.94 10.33 -5.13
N CYS A 55 5.10 9.51 -4.51
CA CYS A 55 5.47 8.69 -3.37
C CYS A 55 5.11 7.25 -3.59
N THR A 56 6.14 6.41 -3.62
CA THR A 56 6.02 4.96 -3.68
C THR A 56 5.89 4.41 -2.27
N VAL A 57 4.83 3.65 -2.04
CA VAL A 57 4.62 2.88 -0.82
C VAL A 57 4.75 1.42 -1.14
N ILE A 58 5.47 0.71 -0.28
CA ILE A 58 5.68 -0.72 -0.34
C ILE A 58 5.25 -1.27 1.00
N VAL A 59 4.17 -2.03 1.01
CA VAL A 59 3.72 -2.80 2.18
C VAL A 59 4.11 -4.24 1.96
N SER A 60 4.89 -4.78 2.88
CA SER A 60 5.24 -6.19 2.93
C SER A 60 4.67 -6.80 4.19
N ALA A 61 4.16 -8.02 4.08
CA ALA A 61 3.58 -8.74 5.20
C ALA A 61 3.77 -10.24 4.99
N LYS A 62 3.51 -11.04 6.03
CA LYS A 62 3.58 -12.51 5.93
C LYS A 62 2.16 -13.06 6.06
N SER A 63 1.66 -13.71 5.02
CA SER A 63 0.34 -14.35 4.97
C SER A 63 0.53 -15.86 4.94
N GLU A 64 0.01 -16.60 5.94
CA GLU A 64 0.08 -18.07 5.99
C GLU A 64 1.47 -18.65 5.67
N GLY A 65 2.53 -18.01 6.21
CA GLY A 65 3.92 -18.42 5.98
C GLY A 65 4.54 -17.93 4.67
N LYS A 66 3.77 -17.34 3.75
CA LYS A 66 4.25 -16.72 2.50
C LYS A 66 4.44 -15.22 2.67
N LYS A 67 5.54 -14.69 2.15
CA LYS A 67 5.73 -13.24 2.08
C LYS A 67 4.85 -12.69 0.96
N VAL A 68 4.05 -11.69 1.29
CA VAL A 68 3.20 -10.94 0.36
C VAL A 68 3.64 -9.49 0.34
N GLU A 69 3.69 -8.89 -0.84
CA GLU A 69 4.14 -7.52 -1.02
C GLU A 69 3.16 -6.79 -1.94
N ALA A 70 2.73 -5.61 -1.50
CA ALA A 70 1.91 -4.69 -2.24
C ALA A 70 2.70 -3.39 -2.40
N HIS A 71 2.85 -2.93 -3.64
CA HIS A 71 3.52 -1.69 -3.94
C HIS A 71 2.64 -0.80 -4.82
N TRP A 72 2.61 0.49 -4.53
CA TRP A 72 1.92 1.46 -5.37
C TRP A 72 2.60 2.82 -5.25
N THR A 73 2.48 3.62 -6.30
CA THR A 73 2.99 4.99 -6.32
C THR A 73 1.82 5.94 -6.45
N PHE A 74 1.72 6.92 -5.56
CA PHE A 74 0.73 7.99 -5.67
C PHE A 74 1.42 9.32 -5.98
N GLY A 75 0.78 10.14 -6.81
CA GLY A 75 1.16 11.53 -6.99
C GLY A 75 0.68 12.36 -5.79
N ILE A 76 1.52 13.26 -5.30
CA ILE A 76 1.19 14.25 -4.27
C ILE A 76 1.07 15.59 -4.99
N GLU A 77 -0.17 16.01 -5.25
CA GLU A 77 -0.45 17.35 -5.70
C GLU A 77 -0.70 18.24 -4.48
N GLU A 78 0.11 19.30 -4.32
CA GLU A 78 -0.02 20.29 -3.24
C GLU A 78 -1.30 21.12 -3.49
N GLY A 79 -2.46 20.55 -3.16
CA GLY A 79 -3.78 21.17 -3.37
C GLY A 79 -4.98 20.22 -3.30
N ALA A 80 -4.79 18.90 -3.44
CA ALA A 80 -5.91 17.95 -3.44
C ALA A 80 -6.16 17.34 -2.04
N THR A 81 -7.02 17.98 -1.26
CA THR A 81 -7.78 17.28 -0.21
C THR A 81 -8.68 16.23 -0.86
N GLY A 82 -8.48 14.96 -0.51
CA GLY A 82 -9.47 13.91 -0.74
C GLY A 82 -9.44 13.33 -2.15
N GLY A 83 -8.69 12.24 -2.31
CA GLY A 83 -8.69 11.46 -3.53
C GLY A 83 -7.82 10.23 -3.35
N ALA A 84 -8.17 9.38 -2.39
CA ALA A 84 -7.66 8.02 -2.39
C ALA A 84 -8.27 7.32 -3.62
N THR A 85 -7.66 7.51 -4.79
CA THR A 85 -7.77 6.56 -5.90
C THR A 85 -7.16 5.27 -5.38
N ALA A 86 -8.03 4.39 -4.88
CA ALA A 86 -7.70 3.03 -4.53
C ALA A 86 -6.86 2.43 -5.67
N PRO A 87 -5.77 1.70 -5.37
CA PRO A 87 -4.91 1.19 -6.40
C PRO A 87 -5.74 0.22 -7.25
N LYS A 88 -5.81 0.52 -8.55
CA LYS A 88 -6.07 -0.51 -9.56
C LYS A 88 -4.98 -1.55 -9.35
N ALA A 89 -5.33 -2.64 -8.69
CA ALA A 89 -4.52 -3.84 -8.65
C ALA A 89 -4.06 -4.09 -10.08
N VAL A 90 -2.77 -3.90 -10.34
CA VAL A 90 -2.16 -4.36 -11.58
C VAL A 90 -2.26 -5.87 -11.47
N ALA A 91 -3.33 -6.37 -12.10
CA ALA A 91 -3.57 -7.76 -12.33
C ALA A 91 -2.26 -8.40 -12.80
N ALA A 92 -1.94 -9.52 -12.16
CA ALA A 92 -0.99 -10.50 -12.68
C ALA A 92 -1.09 -10.58 -14.21
N PRO A 93 0.03 -10.69 -14.94
CA PRO A 93 -0.02 -10.89 -16.38
C PRO A 93 -0.79 -12.20 -16.63
N LYS A 94 -2.02 -12.08 -17.14
CA LYS A 94 -2.72 -13.24 -17.70
C LYS A 94 -2.03 -13.54 -19.03
N PRO A 95 -1.42 -14.72 -19.24
CA PRO A 95 -1.05 -15.13 -20.58
C PRO A 95 -2.33 -15.27 -21.41
N VAL A 96 -2.17 -14.89 -22.67
CA VAL A 96 -3.19 -14.66 -23.69
C VAL A 96 -4.23 -15.79 -23.80
N VAL A 97 -5.52 -15.43 -23.91
CA VAL A 97 -6.51 -16.30 -24.58
C VAL A 97 -7.13 -15.48 -25.72
N THR A 98 -6.73 -15.81 -26.93
CA THR A 98 -7.28 -15.29 -28.17
C THR A 98 -8.41 -16.22 -28.61
N PRO A 99 -9.65 -15.78 -28.79
CA PRO A 99 -10.64 -16.53 -29.55
C PRO A 99 -10.59 -16.06 -31.01
N LYS A 100 -10.19 -16.94 -31.93
CA LYS A 100 -10.36 -16.73 -33.38
C LYS A 100 -11.44 -17.68 -33.89
N ARG A 101 -12.43 -17.08 -34.55
CA ARG A 101 -13.52 -17.72 -35.31
C ARG A 101 -13.00 -18.67 -36.36
#